data_AF-H5SMY3-F1
#
_entry.id   AF-H5SMY3-F1
#
_cell.length_a   1.000
_cell.length_b   1.000
_cell.length_c   1.000
_cell.angle_alpha   90.00
_cell.angle_beta   90.00
_cell.angle_gamma   90.00
#
_symmetry.space_group_name_H-M   'P 1'
#
loop_
_entity.id
_entity.type
_entity.pdbx_description
1 polymer ?
#
loop_
_entity_poly.entity_id
_entity_poly.type
_entity_poly.pdbx_seq_one_letter_code
_entity_poly.pdbx_strand_id
1 'polypeptide(L)'
;VSAVRDADRVIGLLEAEEKGTPSLVINRLKPDLIRQHEMLSPGDVLDLLAVPLLGIVPEDEAVIIATNRGIPVVLDEKSRAGRAFRNIALRLMGKEVPDENWEMTETFWSRLWPWKGRK
;
A
#
# COMPACT_ATOMS: atom_id res chain seq x y z
N VAL A 1 6.14 -6.89 12.02
CA VAL A 1 4.95 -7.68 12.45
C VAL A 1 3.94 -6.87 13.28
N SER A 2 4.35 -6.02 14.25
CA SER A 2 3.37 -5.29 15.11
C SER A 2 2.31 -4.50 14.32
N ALA A 3 2.72 -3.68 13.34
CA ALA A 3 1.80 -2.85 12.58
C ALA A 3 0.69 -3.64 11.86
N VAL A 4 0.98 -4.85 11.39
CA VAL A 4 0.00 -5.71 10.72
C VAL A 4 -1.03 -6.24 11.72
N ARG A 5 -0.59 -6.65 12.92
CA ARG A 5 -1.51 -7.10 13.98
C ARG A 5 -2.40 -5.96 14.48
N ASP A 6 -1.86 -4.75 14.56
CA ASP A 6 -2.64 -3.59 14.95
C ASP A 6 -3.67 -3.22 13.86
N ALA A 7 -3.32 -3.37 12.58
CA ALA A 7 -4.26 -3.22 11.48
C ALA A 7 -5.39 -4.26 11.52
N ASP A 8 -5.07 -5.54 11.75
CA ASP A 8 -6.05 -6.63 11.90
C ASP A 8 -7.10 -6.32 12.99
N ARG A 9 -6.65 -5.85 14.15
CA ARG A 9 -7.57 -5.42 15.23
C ARG A 9 -8.48 -4.27 14.81
N VAL A 10 -7.93 -3.27 14.12
CA VAL A 10 -8.70 -2.11 13.65
C VAL A 10 -9.73 -2.52 12.60
N ILE A 11 -9.39 -3.45 11.71
CA ILE A 11 -10.33 -4.01 10.74
C ILE A 11 -11.51 -4.65 11.46
N GLY A 12 -11.24 -5.51 12.45
CA GLY A 12 -12.29 -6.14 13.25
C GLY A 12 -13.20 -5.14 13.99
N LEU A 13 -12.63 -4.02 14.47
CA LEU A 13 -13.42 -2.94 15.08
C LEU A 13 -14.32 -2.23 14.05
N LEU A 14 -13.81 -1.94 12.86
CA LEU A 14 -14.58 -1.28 11.80
C LEU A 14 -15.72 -2.17 11.29
N GLU A 15 -15.49 -3.48 11.20
CA GLU A 15 -16.52 -4.46 10.85
C GLU A 15 -17.60 -4.55 11.92
N ALA A 16 -17.22 -4.56 13.21
CA ALA A 16 -18.16 -4.57 14.32
C ALA A 16 -19.03 -3.29 14.39
N GLU A 17 -18.51 -2.16 13.90
CA GLU A 17 -19.23 -0.89 13.78
C GLU A 17 -20.01 -0.74 12.46
N GLU A 18 -20.06 -1.78 11.62
CA GLU A 18 -20.72 -1.78 10.31
C GLU A 18 -20.26 -0.64 9.37
N LYS A 19 -19.00 -0.19 9.49
CA LYS A 19 -18.44 0.92 8.69
C LYS A 19 -17.98 0.52 7.28
N GLY A 20 -18.32 -0.70 6.86
CA GLY A 20 -17.90 -1.28 5.59
C GLY A 20 -16.44 -1.74 5.59
N THR A 21 -16.02 -2.33 4.48
CA THR A 21 -14.66 -2.88 4.35
C THR A 21 -13.64 -1.76 4.18
N PRO A 22 -12.65 -1.63 5.09
CA PRO A 22 -11.62 -0.63 4.97
C PRO A 22 -10.70 -0.92 3.78
N SER A 23 -10.08 0.13 3.25
CA SER A 23 -9.01 0.02 2.24
C SER A 23 -7.64 0.18 2.90
N LEU A 24 -6.65 -0.57 2.40
CA LEU A 24 -5.30 -0.63 2.94
C LEU A 24 -4.32 0.26 2.15
N VAL A 25 -3.44 0.95 2.87
CA VAL A 25 -2.23 1.56 2.30
C VAL A 25 -1.03 0.97 3.01
N ILE A 26 -0.10 0.38 2.25
CA ILE A 26 1.17 -0.11 2.79
C ILE A 26 2.19 1.00 2.68
N ASN A 27 2.62 1.55 3.81
CA ASN A 27 3.56 2.66 3.86
C ASN A 27 4.97 2.19 4.21
N ARG A 28 5.99 2.96 3.79
CA ARG A 28 7.42 2.75 4.08
C ARG A 28 7.95 1.39 3.61
N LEU A 29 7.52 0.95 2.43
CA LEU A 29 8.01 -0.31 1.86
C LEU A 29 9.51 -0.21 1.56
N LYS A 30 10.29 -1.20 2.03
CA LYS A 30 11.73 -1.32 1.76
C LYS A 30 12.02 -2.65 1.05
N PRO A 31 12.17 -2.66 -0.29
CA PRO A 31 12.39 -3.89 -1.05
C PRO A 31 13.57 -4.73 -0.56
N ASP A 32 14.66 -4.09 -0.12
CA ASP A 32 15.83 -4.77 0.42
C ASP A 32 15.52 -5.62 1.67
N LEU A 33 14.72 -5.07 2.59
CA LEU A 33 14.31 -5.79 3.81
C LEU A 33 13.36 -6.94 3.51
N ILE A 34 12.57 -6.84 2.44
CA ILE A 34 11.70 -7.93 1.98
C ILE A 34 12.56 -9.07 1.42
N ARG A 35 13.54 -8.76 0.57
CA ARG A 35 14.49 -9.75 0.03
C ARG A 35 15.27 -10.47 1.13
N GLN A 36 15.59 -9.74 2.21
CA GLN A 36 16.27 -10.29 3.39
C GLN A 36 15.33 -11.03 4.35
N HIS A 37 14.03 -11.13 4.05
CA HIS A 37 13.00 -11.74 4.91
C HIS A 37 12.85 -11.04 6.29
N GLU A 38 13.30 -9.79 6.39
CA GLU A 38 13.18 -8.95 7.59
C GLU A 38 11.88 -8.12 7.59
N MET A 39 11.23 -8.00 6.44
CA MET A 39 9.95 -7.32 6.24
C MET A 39 8.98 -8.24 5.48
N LEU A 40 7.70 -8.22 5.87
CA LEU A 40 6.65 -8.94 5.15
C LEU A 40 6.48 -8.34 3.75
N SER A 41 6.25 -9.20 2.76
CA SER A 41 5.92 -8.73 1.42
C SER A 41 4.51 -8.12 1.39
N PRO A 42 4.20 -7.24 0.42
CA PRO A 42 2.83 -6.77 0.21
C PRO A 42 1.84 -7.92 0.04
N GLY A 43 2.23 -9.01 -0.63
CA GLY A 43 1.40 -10.21 -0.80
C GLY A 43 1.03 -10.83 0.55
N ASP A 44 2.03 -11.09 1.41
CA ASP A 44 1.79 -11.67 2.74
C ASP A 44 0.85 -10.80 3.60
N VAL A 45 0.96 -9.47 3.48
CA VAL A 45 0.10 -8.53 4.21
C VAL A 45 -1.34 -8.60 3.70
N LEU A 46 -1.54 -8.74 2.39
CA LEU A 46 -2.88 -8.85 1.79
C LEU A 46 -3.53 -10.19 2.12
N ASP A 47 -2.77 -11.28 2.07
CA ASP A 47 -3.27 -12.61 2.42
C ASP A 47 -3.67 -12.68 3.89
N LEU A 48 -2.93 -11.98 4.77
CA LEU A 48 -3.23 -11.93 6.20
C LEU A 48 -4.45 -11.06 6.52
N LEU A 49 -4.53 -9.85 5.95
CA LEU A 49 -5.57 -8.88 6.32
C LEU A 49 -6.86 -9.00 5.49
N ALA A 50 -6.82 -9.65 4.32
CA ALA A 50 -7.96 -9.86 3.42
C ALA A 50 -8.77 -8.59 3.05
N VAL A 51 -8.09 -7.43 2.94
CA VAL A 51 -8.69 -6.13 2.62
C VAL A 51 -8.18 -5.55 1.29
N PRO A 52 -8.98 -4.73 0.58
CA PRO A 52 -8.58 -4.14 -0.69
C PRO A 52 -7.37 -3.20 -0.53
N LEU A 53 -6.36 -3.37 -1.39
CA LEU A 53 -5.19 -2.50 -1.45
C LEU A 53 -5.48 -1.25 -2.27
N LEU A 54 -5.29 -0.08 -1.67
CA LEU A 54 -5.37 1.21 -2.33
C LEU A 54 -4.02 1.66 -2.90
N GLY A 55 -2.91 1.23 -2.30
CA GLY A 55 -1.59 1.47 -2.85
C GLY A 55 -0.45 1.23 -1.88
N ILE A 56 0.77 1.35 -2.42
CA ILE A 56 2.02 1.13 -1.71
C ILE A 56 2.87 2.38 -1.83
N VAL A 57 3.38 2.86 -0.70
CA VAL A 57 4.30 4.00 -0.61
C VAL A 57 5.69 3.48 -0.22
N PRO A 58 6.72 3.63 -1.07
CA PRO A 58 8.07 3.21 -0.74
C PRO A 58 8.69 4.13 0.32
N GLU A 59 9.73 3.65 1.02
CA GLU A 59 10.58 4.55 1.80
C GLU A 59 11.24 5.58 0.87
N ASP A 60 11.18 6.85 1.28
CA ASP A 60 11.74 7.97 0.53
C ASP A 60 12.23 9.05 1.50
N GLU A 61 13.51 9.42 1.42
CA GLU A 61 14.11 10.48 2.25
C GLU A 61 13.45 11.85 2.03
N ALA A 62 12.87 12.08 0.85
CA ALA A 62 12.14 13.31 0.54
C ALA A 62 10.99 13.54 1.52
N VAL A 63 10.39 12.48 2.09
CA VAL A 63 9.33 12.60 3.11
C VAL A 63 9.86 13.27 4.38
N ILE A 64 11.07 12.90 4.82
CA ILE A 64 11.69 13.46 6.03
C ILE A 64 12.01 14.94 5.81
N ILE A 65 12.61 15.27 4.66
CA ILE A 65 12.97 16.63 4.29
C ILE A 65 11.71 17.51 4.18
N ALA A 66 10.67 17.01 3.52
CA ALA A 66 9.41 17.70 3.31
C ALA A 66 8.69 17.98 4.65
N THR A 67 8.65 16.97 5.53
CA THR A 67 8.07 17.10 6.89
C THR A 67 8.77 18.19 7.70
N ASN A 68 10.11 18.19 7.72
CA ASN A 68 10.89 19.18 8.47
C ASN A 68 10.73 20.61 7.90
N ARG A 69 10.40 20.74 6.61
CA ARG A 69 10.14 22.03 5.96
C ARG A 69 8.69 22.48 6.07
N GLY A 70 7.78 21.64 6.58
CA GLY A 70 6.35 21.91 6.61
C GLY A 70 5.70 21.95 5.22
N ILE A 71 6.28 21.26 4.24
CA ILE A 71 5.80 21.21 2.86
C ILE A 71 5.34 19.78 2.54
N PRO A 72 4.20 19.57 1.87
CA PRO A 72 3.77 18.24 1.46
C PRO A 72 4.73 17.59 0.44
N VAL A 73 5.13 16.35 0.68
CA VAL A 73 6.01 15.58 -0.24
C VAL A 73 5.40 15.39 -1.64
N VAL A 74 4.06 15.45 -1.74
CA VAL A 74 3.32 15.38 -3.01
C VAL A 74 3.54 16.59 -3.93
N LEU A 75 4.29 17.60 -3.51
CA LEU A 75 4.70 18.71 -4.38
C LEU A 75 6.04 18.43 -5.07
N ASP A 76 6.81 17.46 -4.59
CA ASP A 76 8.06 17.04 -5.24
C ASP A 76 7.76 16.02 -6.34
N GLU A 77 8.00 16.38 -7.60
CA GLU A 77 7.79 15.50 -8.76
C GLU A 77 8.81 14.35 -8.81
N LYS A 78 10.00 14.55 -8.23
CA LYS A 78 11.08 13.56 -8.20
C LYS A 78 10.85 12.50 -7.12
N SER A 79 10.15 12.86 -6.05
CA SER A 79 9.84 11.94 -4.95
C SER A 79 9.00 10.75 -5.42
N ARG A 80 9.49 9.55 -5.09
CA ARG A 80 8.77 8.28 -5.33
C ARG A 80 7.55 8.18 -4.42
N ALA A 81 7.70 8.56 -3.14
CA ALA A 81 6.58 8.62 -2.21
C ALA A 81 5.53 9.65 -2.65
N GLY A 82 5.97 10.83 -3.11
CA GLY A 82 5.10 11.85 -3.67
C GLY A 82 4.26 11.34 -4.84
N ARG A 83 4.86 10.62 -5.79
CA ARG A 83 4.11 9.96 -6.89
C ARG A 83 3.14 8.89 -6.38
N ALA A 84 3.58 8.03 -5.46
CA ALA A 84 2.73 7.00 -4.87
C ALA A 84 1.46 7.57 -4.21
N PHE A 85 1.62 8.64 -3.40
CA PHE A 85 0.50 9.34 -2.79
C PHE A 85 -0.46 9.97 -3.80
N ARG A 86 0.06 10.55 -4.90
CA ARG A 86 -0.79 11.08 -5.98
C ARG A 86 -1.62 9.96 -6.63
N ASN A 87 -1.01 8.80 -6.89
CA ASN A 87 -1.73 7.65 -7.46
C ASN A 87 -2.81 7.12 -6.53
N ILE A 88 -2.53 7.04 -5.22
CA ILE A 88 -3.50 6.68 -4.18
C ILE A 88 -4.68 7.66 -4.21
N ALA A 89 -4.42 8.97 -4.27
CA ALA A 89 -5.47 9.99 -4.36
C ALA A 89 -6.32 9.84 -5.63
N LEU A 90 -5.70 9.55 -6.77
CA LEU A 90 -6.41 9.29 -8.02
C LEU A 90 -7.32 8.06 -7.92
N ARG A 91 -6.85 6.96 -7.29
CA ARG A 91 -7.67 5.76 -7.03
C ARG A 91 -8.86 6.05 -6.12
N LEU A 92 -8.67 6.87 -5.07
CA LEU A 92 -9.77 7.34 -4.22
C LEU A 92 -10.82 8.14 -4.99
N MET A 93 -10.41 8.85 -6.05
CA MET A 93 -11.32 9.54 -6.96
C MET A 93 -11.96 8.61 -8.01
N GLY A 94 -11.77 7.29 -7.91
CA GLY A 94 -12.31 6.31 -8.84
C GLY A 94 -11.56 6.19 -10.17
N LYS A 95 -10.35 6.76 -10.28
CA LYS A 95 -9.53 6.63 -11.49
C LYS A 95 -8.72 5.35 -11.45
N GLU A 96 -8.68 4.64 -12.57
CA GLU A 96 -7.76 3.52 -12.76
C GLU A 96 -6.34 4.05 -12.95
N VAL A 97 -5.44 3.65 -12.06
CA VAL A 97 -4.02 3.98 -12.14
C VAL A 97 -3.23 2.69 -12.18
N PRO A 98 -2.30 2.51 -13.14
CA PRO A 98 -1.45 1.34 -13.18
C PRO A 98 -0.68 1.15 -11.88
N ASP A 99 -0.53 -0.09 -11.46
CA ASP A 99 0.32 -0.40 -10.32
C ASP A 99 1.78 -0.14 -10.67
N GLU A 100 2.45 0.65 -9.83
CA GLU A 100 3.87 0.88 -9.97
C GLU A 100 4.61 -0.39 -9.53
N ASN A 101 5.36 -0.99 -10.46
CA ASN A 101 6.22 -2.12 -10.15
C ASN A 101 7.39 -1.63 -9.30
N TRP A 102 7.21 -1.66 -7.98
CA TRP A 102 8.28 -1.44 -7.00
C TRP A 102 9.17 -2.68 -6.91
N GLU A 103 9.84 -3.03 -8.01
CA GLU A 103 10.71 -4.21 -8.20
C GLU A 103 10.59 -5.30 -7.13
N MET A 104 9.62 -6.19 -7.36
CA MET A 104 9.62 -7.55 -6.85
C MET A 104 9.74 -8.49 -8.06
N THR A 105 10.97 -8.82 -8.47
CA THR A 105 11.23 -10.17 -9.01
C THR A 105 11.12 -11.07 -7.78
N GLU A 106 10.03 -11.80 -7.54
CA GLU A 106 9.32 -12.69 -8.45
C GLU A 106 7.79 -12.61 -8.21
N THR A 107 6.99 -12.96 -9.22
CA THR A 107 5.54 -13.23 -9.09
C THR A 107 4.60 -12.03 -9.22
N PHE A 108 4.79 -11.30 -10.32
CA PHE A 108 3.77 -10.52 -11.04
C PHE A 108 2.57 -11.37 -11.58
N TRP A 109 2.50 -12.66 -11.25
CA TRP A 109 1.59 -13.65 -11.83
C TRP A 109 0.11 -13.47 -11.44
N SER A 110 -0.25 -12.53 -10.56
CA SER A 110 -1.65 -12.23 -10.22
C SER A 110 -2.32 -11.21 -11.14
N ARG A 111 -1.62 -10.62 -12.13
CA ARG A 111 -2.26 -9.99 -13.30
C ARG A 111 -3.11 -10.97 -14.14
N LEU A 112 -3.24 -12.22 -13.72
CA LEU A 112 -3.85 -13.33 -14.45
C LEU A 112 -5.07 -13.97 -13.80
N TRP A 113 -5.62 -13.49 -12.67
CA TRP A 113 -6.94 -13.97 -12.23
C TRP A 113 -8.05 -12.97 -12.61
N PRO A 114 -8.76 -13.18 -13.73
CA PRO A 114 -9.94 -12.41 -14.03
C PRO A 114 -10.99 -12.77 -12.99
N TRP A 115 -11.44 -11.74 -12.28
CA TRP A 115 -12.65 -11.77 -11.48
C TRP A 115 -13.82 -12.24 -12.36
N LYS A 116 -14.10 -13.54 -12.31
CA LYS A 116 -15.32 -14.14 -12.85
C LYS A 116 -16.01 -14.81 -11.68
N GLY A 117 -16.99 -14.10 -11.13
CA GLY A 117 -17.89 -14.65 -10.15
C GLY A 117 -18.55 -15.93 -10.65
N ARG A 118 -18.99 -16.74 -9.69
CA ARG A 118 -20.26 -17.49 -9.68
C ARG A 118 -20.34 -18.32 -8.40
N LYS A 119 -21.47 -18.14 -7.72
CA LYS A 119 -22.24 -19.09 -6.89
C LYS A 119 -21.49 -20.03 -5.97
#